data_AF-A0A357MKZ8-F1
#
_entry.id   AF-A0A357MKZ8-F1
#
_cell.length_a   1.000
_cell.length_b   1.000
_cell.length_c   1.000
_cell.angle_alpha   90.00
_cell.angle_beta   90.00
_cell.angle_gamma   90.00
#
_symmetry.space_group_name_H-M   'P 1'
#
loop_
_entity.id
_entity.type
_entity.pdbx_description
1 polymer ?
#
loop_
_entity_poly.entity_id
_entity_poly.type
_entity_poly.pdbx_seq_one_letter_code
_entity_poly.pdbx_strand_id
1 'polypeptide(L)'
;MKPKFALTLSFDGISLLHRAAGGWRLVGEVALDGPDLGAALAGLREKALKLEPGGITTKLVIPNEQIRYDTIERVPTDEIERDIMVRAALDGATPYPLDALAYDTTVEGGRLHIAVVARETLAEAEAFAVEHRFDPVSFVAIPGEHAFTGEPFFGPTEHARSLSGVDRVEADGIAVVVIGPAKIPGVAAEPEPVQVPPPAPEPPP
;
A
#
# COMPACT_ATOMS: atom_id res chain seq x y z
N MET A 1 -8.45 6.54 13.77
CA MET A 1 -6.98 6.65 13.74
C MET A 1 -6.48 6.52 12.32
N LYS A 2 -5.31 7.11 12.01
CA LYS A 2 -4.62 6.97 10.72
C LYS A 2 -3.24 6.35 10.95
N PRO A 3 -2.86 5.27 10.24
CA PRO A 3 -1.57 4.63 10.47
C PRO A 3 -0.43 5.57 10.10
N LYS A 4 0.66 5.47 10.86
CA LYS A 4 1.87 6.27 10.64
C LYS A 4 2.69 5.76 9.47
N PHE A 5 2.51 4.51 9.09
CA PHE A 5 3.26 3.89 8.02
C PHE A 5 2.35 3.29 6.94
N ALA A 6 2.90 3.13 5.75
CA ALA A 6 2.32 2.34 4.68
C ALA A 6 3.36 1.29 4.25
N LEU A 7 2.95 0.02 4.23
CA LEU A 7 3.76 -1.08 3.72
C LEU A 7 3.29 -1.37 2.30
N THR A 8 4.14 -1.07 1.32
CA THR A 8 3.84 -1.28 -0.09
C THR A 8 4.38 -2.63 -0.51
N LEU A 9 3.48 -3.51 -0.96
CA LEU A 9 3.80 -4.84 -1.43
C LEU A 9 3.90 -4.81 -2.96
N SER A 10 4.87 -5.51 -3.51
CA SER A 10 5.02 -5.73 -4.95
C SER A 10 5.74 -7.06 -5.19
N PHE A 11 5.79 -7.52 -6.44
CA PHE A 11 6.52 -8.75 -6.79
C PHE A 11 8.04 -8.60 -6.74
N ASP A 12 8.56 -7.38 -6.87
CA ASP A 12 10.00 -7.11 -6.91
C ASP A 12 10.56 -6.72 -5.53
N GLY A 13 9.70 -6.27 -4.61
CA GLY A 13 10.14 -5.82 -3.31
C GLY A 13 9.04 -5.28 -2.40
N ILE A 14 9.44 -4.99 -1.16
CA ILE A 14 8.61 -4.41 -0.12
C ILE A 14 9.19 -3.06 0.27
N SER A 15 8.35 -2.03 0.24
CA SER A 15 8.74 -0.68 0.62
C SER A 15 7.99 -0.24 1.87
N LEU A 16 8.70 0.35 2.84
CA LEU A 16 8.08 0.99 3.99
C LEU A 16 8.11 2.50 3.84
N LEU A 17 6.96 3.12 4.02
CA LEU A 17 6.78 4.56 3.91
C LEU A 17 6.31 5.14 5.24
N HIS A 18 6.80 6.33 5.61
CA HIS A 18 6.41 7.08 6.80
C HIS A 18 5.57 8.30 6.41
N ARG A 19 4.43 8.49 7.08
CA ARG A 19 3.51 9.59 6.82
C ARG A 19 4.16 10.92 7.17
N ALA A 20 4.10 11.89 6.26
CA ALA A 20 4.62 13.24 6.44
C ALA A 20 3.64 14.30 5.95
N ALA A 21 3.94 15.57 6.21
CA ALA A 21 3.19 16.67 5.61
C ALA A 21 3.36 16.63 4.08
N GLY A 22 2.24 16.60 3.35
CA GLY A 22 2.22 16.61 1.89
C GLY A 22 2.46 15.27 1.20
N GLY A 23 2.56 14.15 1.93
CA GLY A 23 2.71 12.82 1.32
C GLY A 23 3.40 11.80 2.22
N TRP A 24 4.13 10.89 1.59
CA TRP A 24 4.78 9.76 2.24
C TRP A 24 6.29 9.77 1.96
N ARG A 25 7.10 9.44 2.97
CA ARG A 25 8.56 9.45 2.90
C ARG A 25 9.08 8.02 2.90
N LEU A 26 9.96 7.68 1.96
CA LEU A 26 10.53 6.33 1.86
C LEU A 26 11.48 6.04 3.02
N VAL A 27 11.16 5.05 3.86
CA VAL A 27 12.02 4.59 4.97
C VAL A 27 13.07 3.61 4.45
N GLY A 28 12.69 2.77 3.49
CA GLY A 28 13.57 1.82 2.83
C GLY A 28 12.80 0.78 2.04
N GLU A 29 13.54 0.00 1.27
CA GLU A 29 13.04 -1.03 0.38
C GLU A 29 13.82 -2.33 0.64
N VAL A 30 13.15 -3.45 0.43
CA VAL A 30 13.71 -4.80 0.61
C VAL A 30 13.31 -5.63 -0.60
N ALA A 31 14.29 -6.18 -1.30
CA ALA A 31 14.06 -7.12 -2.40
C ALA A 31 13.60 -8.48 -1.87
N LEU A 32 12.66 -9.13 -2.56
CA LEU A 32 12.11 -10.41 -2.14
C LEU A 32 13.04 -11.60 -2.43
N ASP A 33 13.94 -11.47 -3.39
CA ASP A 33 14.91 -12.49 -3.80
C ASP A 33 16.25 -12.41 -3.05
N GLY A 34 16.31 -11.55 -2.02
CA GLY A 34 17.48 -11.40 -1.16
C GLY A 34 17.79 -12.65 -0.33
N PRO A 35 19.05 -12.82 0.12
CA PRO A 35 19.49 -14.02 0.83
C PRO A 35 18.86 -14.19 2.22
N ASP A 36 18.44 -13.10 2.87
CA ASP A 36 17.75 -13.12 4.18
C ASP A 36 16.68 -12.01 4.25
N LEU A 37 15.49 -12.33 3.71
CA LEU A 37 14.34 -11.43 3.72
C LEU A 37 13.91 -11.05 5.14
N GLY A 38 13.94 -12.01 6.07
CA GLY A 38 13.54 -11.80 7.46
C GLY A 38 14.41 -10.77 8.18
N ALA A 39 15.73 -10.88 8.04
CA ALA A 39 16.66 -9.91 8.60
C ALA A 39 16.53 -8.53 7.96
N ALA A 40 16.34 -8.46 6.64
CA ALA A 40 16.15 -7.19 5.93
C ALA A 40 14.87 -6.46 6.39
N LEU A 41 13.76 -7.18 6.56
CA LEU A 41 12.50 -6.62 7.09
C LEU A 41 12.62 -6.21 8.55
N ALA A 42 13.36 -6.97 9.37
CA ALA A 42 13.67 -6.58 10.74
C ALA A 42 14.45 -5.27 10.79
N GLY A 43 15.44 -5.08 9.91
CA GLY A 43 16.17 -3.81 9.78
C GLY A 43 15.27 -2.65 9.33
N LEU A 44 14.32 -2.90 8.44
CA LEU A 44 13.32 -1.90 8.03
C LEU A 44 12.42 -1.49 9.20
N ARG A 45 12.02 -2.46 10.04
CA ARG A 45 11.26 -2.25 11.28
C ARG A 45 12.04 -1.43 12.30
N GLU A 46 13.33 -1.67 12.46
CA GLU A 46 14.18 -0.87 13.36
C GLU A 46 14.27 0.59 12.92
N LYS A 47 14.40 0.85 11.61
CA LYS A 47 14.35 2.21 11.06
C LYS A 47 13.01 2.89 11.37
N ALA A 48 11.91 2.15 11.27
CA ALA A 48 10.57 2.65 11.60
C ALA A 48 10.44 3.03 13.08
N LEU A 49 10.93 2.20 14.00
CA LEU A 49 10.89 2.48 15.45
C LEU A 49 11.74 3.70 15.85
N LYS A 50 12.79 4.03 15.08
CA LYS A 50 13.54 5.28 15.26
C LYS A 50 12.73 6.52 14.87
N LEU A 51 11.82 6.39 13.90
CA LEU A 51 10.93 7.47 13.45
C LEU A 51 9.71 7.62 14.38
N GLU A 52 9.13 6.50 14.81
CA GLU A 52 7.95 6.46 15.69
C GLU A 52 8.19 5.50 16.88
N PRO A 53 8.79 5.98 17.99
CA PRO A 53 9.07 5.14 19.16
C PRO A 53 7.83 4.59 19.86
N GLY A 54 6.65 5.16 19.60
CA GLY A 54 5.38 4.74 20.17
C GLY A 54 4.81 3.44 19.56
N GLY A 55 5.45 2.90 18.53
CA GLY A 55 5.03 1.66 17.87
C GLY A 55 4.80 1.85 16.38
N ILE A 56 4.63 0.73 15.69
CA ILE A 56 4.38 0.69 14.25
C ILE A 56 2.91 0.32 14.07
N THR A 57 2.23 1.05 13.19
CA THR A 57 0.96 0.62 12.61
C THR A 57 1.01 0.95 11.13
N THR A 58 0.62 0.00 10.29
CA THR A 58 0.72 0.13 8.83
C THR A 58 -0.64 0.03 8.16
N LYS A 59 -0.86 0.81 7.10
CA LYS A 59 -1.78 0.40 6.04
C LYS A 59 -1.02 -0.45 5.02
N LEU A 60 -1.63 -1.51 4.53
CA LEU A 60 -1.07 -2.38 3.50
C LEU A 60 -1.52 -1.87 2.14
N VAL A 61 -0.56 -1.49 1.29
CA VAL A 61 -0.84 -1.13 -0.10
C VAL A 61 -0.73 -2.40 -0.94
N ILE A 62 -1.88 -2.85 -1.44
CA ILE A 62 -2.01 -4.04 -2.27
C ILE A 62 -1.53 -3.71 -3.70
N PRO A 63 -0.74 -4.60 -4.35
CA PRO A 63 -0.29 -4.39 -5.71
C PRO A 63 -1.47 -4.31 -6.69
N ASN A 64 -1.41 -3.42 -7.68
CA ASN A 64 -2.48 -3.28 -8.68
C ASN A 64 -2.64 -4.54 -9.54
N GLU A 65 -1.59 -5.33 -9.68
CA GLU A 65 -1.62 -6.62 -10.38
C GLU A 65 -2.57 -7.62 -9.72
N GLN A 66 -2.89 -7.41 -8.44
CA GLN A 66 -3.85 -8.22 -7.68
C GLN A 66 -5.25 -7.59 -7.64
N ILE A 67 -5.44 -6.40 -8.22
CA ILE A 67 -6.67 -5.64 -8.16
C ILE A 67 -7.25 -5.52 -9.57
N ARG A 68 -8.50 -5.92 -9.72
CA ARG A 68 -9.25 -5.63 -10.93
C ARG A 68 -9.95 -4.28 -10.77
N TYR A 69 -9.83 -3.44 -11.80
CA TYR A 69 -10.54 -2.18 -11.90
C TYR A 69 -11.61 -2.26 -12.98
N ASP A 70 -12.85 -1.92 -12.62
CA ASP A 70 -14.00 -1.91 -13.53
C ASP A 70 -14.70 -0.55 -13.50
N THR A 71 -15.46 -0.28 -14.57
CA THR A 71 -16.29 0.92 -14.67
C THR A 71 -17.67 0.57 -15.18
N ILE A 72 -18.69 1.08 -14.49
CA ILE A 72 -20.08 1.04 -14.92
C ILE A 72 -20.47 2.44 -15.39
N GLU A 73 -20.90 2.53 -16.64
CA GLU A 73 -21.23 3.78 -17.35
C GLU A 73 -22.36 4.60 -16.72
N ARG A 74 -23.20 3.96 -15.89
CA ARG A 74 -24.36 4.57 -15.25
C ARG A 74 -24.25 4.41 -13.74
N VAL A 75 -24.24 5.52 -13.01
CA VAL A 75 -24.34 5.49 -11.56
C VAL A 75 -25.79 5.69 -11.09
N PRO A 76 -26.35 4.76 -10.29
CA PRO A 76 -27.62 4.99 -9.62
C PRO A 76 -27.50 6.10 -8.57
N THR A 77 -28.60 6.83 -8.36
CA THR A 77 -28.69 7.82 -7.27
C THR A 77 -28.88 7.15 -5.92
N ASP A 78 -29.58 6.01 -5.90
CA ASP A 78 -29.83 5.22 -4.70
C ASP A 78 -28.64 4.31 -4.36
N GLU A 79 -28.28 4.24 -3.08
CA GLU A 79 -27.13 3.45 -2.62
C GLU A 79 -27.38 1.95 -2.67
N ILE A 80 -28.62 1.50 -2.44
CA ILE A 80 -28.98 0.08 -2.48
C ILE A 80 -28.97 -0.39 -3.94
N GLU A 81 -29.52 0.39 -4.87
CA GLU A 81 -29.45 0.10 -6.31
C GLU A 81 -27.98 0.02 -6.79
N ARG A 82 -27.11 0.89 -6.25
CA ARG A 82 -25.67 0.87 -6.55
C ARG A 82 -25.00 -0.42 -6.06
N ASP A 83 -25.22 -0.83 -4.82
CA ASP A 83 -24.67 -2.09 -4.27
C ASP A 83 -25.14 -3.31 -5.09
N ILE A 84 -26.42 -3.38 -5.43
CA ILE A 84 -26.98 -4.45 -6.29
C ILE A 84 -26.28 -4.47 -7.65
N MET A 85 -26.07 -3.30 -8.26
CA MET A 85 -25.43 -3.18 -9.56
C MET A 85 -23.95 -3.59 -9.53
N VAL A 86 -23.22 -3.22 -8.49
CA VAL A 86 -21.81 -3.63 -8.30
C VAL A 86 -21.72 -5.14 -8.13
N ARG A 87 -22.55 -5.73 -7.26
CA ARG A 87 -22.59 -7.18 -7.06
C ARG A 87 -22.91 -7.91 -8.36
N ALA A 88 -23.90 -7.44 -9.13
CA ALA A 88 -24.23 -8.04 -10.42
C ALA A 88 -23.10 -7.91 -11.45
N ALA A 89 -22.32 -6.82 -11.42
CA ALA A 89 -21.17 -6.62 -12.30
C ALA A 89 -19.98 -7.52 -11.93
N LEU A 90 -19.82 -7.83 -10.64
CA LEU A 90 -18.75 -8.70 -10.14
C LEU A 90 -19.10 -10.19 -10.26
N ASP A 91 -20.39 -10.54 -10.21
CA ASP A 91 -20.86 -11.92 -10.32
C ASP A 91 -20.51 -12.52 -11.68
N GLY A 92 -19.71 -13.59 -11.68
CA GLY A 92 -19.20 -14.24 -12.88
C GLY A 92 -18.12 -13.45 -13.66
N ALA A 93 -17.78 -12.22 -13.25
CA ALA A 93 -16.71 -11.43 -13.86
C ALA A 93 -15.32 -11.74 -13.28
N THR A 94 -15.28 -12.43 -12.14
CA THR A 94 -14.05 -12.92 -11.52
C THR A 94 -14.11 -14.44 -11.36
N PRO A 95 -12.96 -15.14 -11.26
CA PRO A 95 -12.93 -16.55 -10.90
C PRO A 95 -13.44 -16.85 -9.48
N TYR A 96 -13.61 -15.82 -8.65
CA TYR A 96 -14.00 -15.93 -7.25
C TYR A 96 -15.49 -15.60 -7.07
N PRO A 97 -16.19 -16.28 -6.15
CA PRO A 97 -17.55 -15.91 -5.79
C PRO A 97 -17.58 -14.56 -5.07
N LEU A 98 -18.73 -13.87 -5.10
CA LEU A 98 -18.90 -12.54 -4.52
C LEU A 98 -18.53 -12.44 -3.04
N ASP A 99 -18.78 -13.49 -2.26
CA ASP A 99 -18.46 -13.54 -0.83
C ASP A 99 -16.94 -13.67 -0.56
N ALA A 100 -16.18 -14.15 -1.55
CA ALA A 100 -14.72 -14.20 -1.53
C ALA A 100 -14.06 -12.89 -2.02
N LEU A 101 -14.84 -11.86 -2.36
CA LEU A 101 -14.33 -10.57 -2.83
C LEU A 101 -14.44 -9.47 -1.77
N ALA A 102 -13.46 -8.58 -1.78
CA ALA A 102 -13.53 -7.27 -1.16
C ALA A 102 -13.44 -6.21 -2.27
N TYR A 103 -14.20 -5.14 -2.15
CA TYR A 103 -14.19 -4.07 -3.13
C TYR A 103 -14.44 -2.72 -2.49
N ASP A 104 -14.03 -1.68 -3.20
CA ASP A 104 -14.38 -0.30 -2.93
C ASP A 104 -14.93 0.34 -4.21
N THR A 105 -15.69 1.43 -4.07
CA THR A 105 -16.32 2.12 -5.18
C THR A 105 -16.19 3.63 -5.07
N THR A 106 -16.00 4.29 -6.21
CA THR A 106 -16.02 5.75 -6.30
C THR A 106 -16.89 6.20 -7.46
N VAL A 107 -17.43 7.42 -7.35
CA VAL A 107 -18.28 8.01 -8.39
C VAL A 107 -17.57 9.21 -8.99
N GLU A 108 -17.34 9.17 -10.29
CA GLU A 108 -16.69 10.26 -11.03
C GLU A 108 -17.37 10.45 -12.39
N GLY A 109 -17.70 11.69 -12.75
CA GLY A 109 -18.30 11.99 -14.06
C GLY A 109 -19.61 11.24 -14.37
N GLY A 110 -20.38 10.84 -13.35
CA GLY A 110 -21.60 10.04 -13.50
C GLY A 110 -21.38 8.55 -13.72
N ARG A 111 -20.12 8.09 -13.65
CA ARG A 111 -19.70 6.69 -13.75
C ARG A 111 -19.40 6.15 -12.37
N LEU A 112 -19.59 4.85 -12.21
CA LEU A 112 -19.21 4.12 -11.02
C LEU A 112 -17.92 3.33 -11.30
N HIS A 113 -16.89 3.63 -10.54
CA HIS A 113 -15.60 2.94 -10.61
C HIS A 113 -15.52 1.94 -9.47
N ILE A 114 -15.01 0.74 -9.76
CA ILE A 114 -14.92 -0.37 -8.82
C ILE A 114 -13.47 -0.84 -8.79
N ALA A 115 -12.91 -0.96 -7.59
CA ALA A 115 -11.66 -1.69 -7.35
C ALA A 115 -12.01 -2.95 -6.58
N VAL A 116 -11.66 -4.13 -7.09
CA VAL A 116 -12.01 -5.41 -6.48
C VAL A 116 -10.78 -6.30 -6.35
N VAL A 117 -10.67 -6.98 -5.21
CA VAL A 117 -9.57 -7.85 -4.83
C VAL A 117 -10.10 -9.10 -4.12
N ALA A 118 -9.43 -10.23 -4.29
CA ALA A 118 -9.77 -11.45 -3.57
C ALA A 118 -9.45 -11.30 -2.06
N ARG A 119 -10.36 -11.76 -1.20
CA ARG A 119 -10.14 -11.76 0.26
C ARG A 119 -8.95 -12.62 0.68
N GLU A 120 -8.67 -13.67 -0.07
CA GLU A 120 -7.50 -14.52 0.11
C GLU A 120 -6.20 -13.71 -0.02
N THR A 121 -6.08 -12.89 -1.06
CA THR A 121 -4.94 -11.98 -1.24
C THR A 121 -4.78 -11.00 -0.08
N LEU A 122 -5.89 -10.46 0.45
CA LEU A 122 -5.84 -9.60 1.62
C LEU A 122 -5.36 -10.35 2.86
N ALA A 123 -5.85 -11.58 3.07
CA ALA A 123 -5.46 -12.42 4.19
C ALA A 123 -3.96 -12.80 4.13
N GLU A 124 -3.43 -13.10 2.95
CA GLU A 124 -1.99 -13.35 2.74
C GLU A 124 -1.14 -12.12 3.05
N ALA A 125 -1.53 -10.96 2.52
CA ALA A 125 -0.84 -9.70 2.78
C ALA A 125 -0.82 -9.34 4.29
N GLU A 126 -1.93 -9.58 4.97
CA GLU A 126 -2.05 -9.40 6.42
C GLU A 126 -1.15 -10.39 7.17
N ALA A 127 -1.23 -11.69 6.87
CA ALA A 127 -0.43 -12.71 7.51
C ALA A 127 1.07 -12.41 7.40
N PHE A 128 1.51 -12.00 6.21
CA PHE A 128 2.88 -11.56 5.95
C PHE A 128 3.29 -10.37 6.84
N ALA A 129 2.47 -9.31 6.89
CA ALA A 129 2.78 -8.14 7.69
C ALA A 129 2.76 -8.42 9.20
N VAL A 130 1.89 -9.32 9.66
CA VAL A 130 1.84 -9.81 11.05
C VAL A 130 3.09 -10.61 11.40
N GLU A 131 3.49 -11.56 10.55
CA GLU A 131 4.69 -12.39 10.72
C GLU A 131 5.94 -11.52 10.92
N HIS A 132 6.06 -10.44 10.14
CA HIS A 132 7.18 -9.50 10.23
C HIS A 132 6.95 -8.34 11.21
N ARG A 133 5.85 -8.37 11.98
CA ARG A 133 5.53 -7.45 13.08
C ARG A 133 5.42 -5.98 12.66
N PHE A 134 4.74 -5.73 11.53
CA PHE A 134 4.40 -4.39 11.02
C PHE A 134 3.02 -3.88 11.48
N ASP A 135 2.27 -4.69 12.24
CA ASP A 135 0.96 -4.35 12.82
C ASP A 135 0.02 -3.69 11.80
N PRO A 136 -0.41 -4.46 10.77
CA PRO A 136 -1.30 -3.95 9.74
C PRO A 136 -2.67 -3.62 10.32
N VAL A 137 -3.23 -2.47 9.95
CA VAL A 137 -4.55 -2.02 10.41
C VAL A 137 -5.61 -1.92 9.31
N SER A 138 -5.20 -1.82 8.05
CA SER A 138 -6.13 -1.72 6.91
C SER A 138 -5.47 -2.06 5.58
N PHE A 139 -6.30 -2.31 4.57
CA PHE A 139 -5.90 -2.57 3.19
C PHE A 139 -6.29 -1.41 2.27
N VAL A 140 -5.35 -1.00 1.42
CA VAL A 140 -5.53 0.10 0.46
C VAL A 140 -4.84 -0.21 -0.86
N ALA A 141 -4.98 0.67 -1.86
CA ALA A 141 -4.24 0.60 -3.12
C ALA A 141 -3.80 1.97 -3.63
N ILE A 142 -2.91 1.98 -4.63
CA ILE A 142 -2.52 3.19 -5.37
C ILE A 142 -2.94 3.00 -6.84
N PRO A 143 -4.12 3.49 -7.26
CA PRO A 143 -4.63 3.20 -8.60
C PRO A 143 -3.76 3.71 -9.76
N GLY A 144 -2.95 4.74 -9.54
CA GLY A 144 -2.15 5.33 -10.62
C GLY A 144 -3.04 5.81 -11.78
N GLU A 145 -2.83 5.23 -12.96
CA GLU A 145 -3.60 5.55 -14.18
C GLU A 145 -4.92 4.77 -14.29
N HIS A 146 -5.23 3.87 -13.35
CA HIS A 146 -6.50 3.15 -13.35
C HIS A 146 -7.67 4.11 -13.10
N ALA A 147 -8.83 3.78 -13.68
CA ALA A 147 -10.05 4.56 -13.55
C ALA A 147 -10.66 4.38 -12.14
N PHE A 148 -10.04 4.98 -11.13
CA PHE A 148 -10.50 5.03 -9.76
C PHE A 148 -9.92 6.29 -9.07
N THR A 149 -10.80 7.16 -8.59
CA THR A 149 -10.37 8.41 -7.94
C THR A 149 -10.03 8.18 -6.47
N GLY A 150 -8.86 8.64 -6.02
CA GLY A 150 -8.45 8.58 -4.61
C GLY A 150 -7.73 7.28 -4.25
N GLU A 151 -7.95 6.81 -3.01
CA GLU A 151 -7.34 5.59 -2.47
C GLU A 151 -8.43 4.54 -2.28
N PRO A 152 -8.42 3.41 -3.03
CA PRO A 152 -9.27 2.27 -2.73
C PRO A 152 -9.04 1.82 -1.29
N PHE A 153 -10.12 1.62 -0.54
CA PHE A 153 -10.08 1.16 0.84
C PHE A 153 -10.85 -0.16 0.97
N PHE A 154 -10.13 -1.27 1.11
CA PHE A 154 -10.75 -2.61 1.21
C PHE A 154 -11.12 -3.01 2.65
N GLY A 155 -10.99 -2.08 3.60
CA GLY A 155 -11.41 -2.26 4.98
C GLY A 155 -10.25 -2.46 5.97
N PRO A 156 -10.59 -2.55 7.27
CA PRO A 156 -9.63 -2.90 8.32
C PRO A 156 -9.18 -4.36 8.21
N THR A 157 -8.00 -4.64 8.72
CA THR A 157 -7.47 -6.01 8.88
C THR A 157 -8.15 -6.72 10.05
N GLU A 158 -8.12 -8.05 10.11
CA GLU A 158 -8.63 -8.79 11.28
C GLU A 158 -7.69 -8.62 12.48
N HIS A 159 -6.39 -8.52 12.26
CA HIS A 159 -5.34 -8.19 13.23
C HIS A 159 -5.60 -6.87 13.93
N ALA A 160 -6.15 -5.87 13.22
CA ALA A 160 -6.52 -4.59 13.82
C ALA A 160 -7.44 -4.75 15.04
N ARG A 161 -8.33 -5.76 15.03
CA ARG A 161 -9.26 -6.04 16.15
C ARG A 161 -8.55 -6.51 17.41
N SER A 162 -7.34 -7.07 17.27
CA SER A 162 -6.52 -7.53 18.39
C SER A 162 -5.68 -6.40 19.01
N LEU A 163 -5.50 -5.29 18.28
CA LEU A 163 -4.69 -4.17 18.73
C LEU A 163 -5.48 -3.25 19.65
N SER A 164 -4.91 -2.97 20.82
CA SER A 164 -5.49 -1.99 21.74
C SER A 164 -5.37 -0.57 21.18
N GLY A 165 -6.44 0.23 21.32
CA GLY A 165 -6.47 1.63 20.87
C GLY A 165 -6.79 1.84 19.38
N VAL A 166 -7.18 0.79 18.66
CA VAL A 166 -7.63 0.87 17.26
C VAL A 166 -9.15 0.75 17.20
N ASP A 167 -9.87 1.83 17.56
CA ASP A 167 -11.34 1.80 17.58
C ASP A 167 -11.96 1.91 16.17
N ARG A 168 -11.31 2.70 15.29
CA ARG A 168 -11.73 2.91 13.90
C ARG A 168 -10.53 3.32 13.06
N VAL A 169 -10.32 2.65 11.94
CA VAL A 169 -9.34 3.07 10.93
C VAL A 169 -10.02 4.01 9.95
N GLU A 170 -9.40 5.15 9.70
CA GLU A 170 -9.88 6.15 8.76
C GLU A 170 -9.06 6.06 7.47
N ALA A 171 -9.74 5.87 6.34
CA ALA A 171 -9.12 5.88 5.02
C ALA A 171 -8.52 7.26 4.70
N ASP A 172 -7.46 7.29 3.89
CA ASP A 172 -7.01 8.55 3.31
C ASP A 172 -7.83 8.87 2.06
N GLY A 173 -8.11 10.17 1.83
CA GLY A 173 -8.82 10.60 0.63
C GLY A 173 -7.93 10.71 -0.62
N ILE A 174 -6.61 10.55 -0.45
CA ILE A 174 -5.61 10.64 -1.52
C ILE A 174 -4.70 9.44 -1.37
N ALA A 175 -4.48 8.73 -2.48
CA ALA A 175 -3.53 7.61 -2.54
C ALA A 175 -2.12 8.06 -2.13
N VAL A 176 -1.31 7.09 -1.72
CA VAL A 176 0.08 7.30 -1.34
C VAL A 176 0.86 7.99 -2.47
N VAL A 177 1.45 9.15 -2.16
CA VAL A 177 2.41 9.86 -3.01
C VAL A 177 3.75 9.94 -2.29
N VAL A 178 4.79 9.38 -2.89
CA VAL A 178 6.14 9.38 -2.32
C VAL A 178 6.83 10.72 -2.63
N ILE A 179 7.21 11.46 -1.58
CA ILE A 179 7.79 12.82 -1.66
C ILE A 179 9.29 12.84 -1.32
N GLY A 180 9.96 11.70 -1.47
CA GLY A 180 11.40 11.51 -1.23
C GLY A 180 11.72 10.65 0.00
N PRO A 181 13.01 10.47 0.33
CA PRO A 181 13.45 9.63 1.44
C PRO A 181 13.12 10.24 2.81
N ALA A 182 12.91 9.37 3.80
CA ALA A 182 12.72 9.71 5.19
C ALA A 182 14.06 10.05 5.87
N LYS A 183 14.03 11.04 6.78
CA LYS A 183 15.21 11.39 7.59
C LYS A 183 15.20 10.56 8.86
N ILE A 184 15.94 9.47 8.87
CA ILE A 184 15.97 8.53 10.01
C ILE A 184 17.00 9.02 11.04
N PRO A 185 16.60 9.25 12.31
CA PRO A 185 17.53 9.66 13.36
C PRO A 185 18.68 8.66 13.56
N GLY A 186 19.91 9.15 13.65
CA GLY A 186 21.08 8.34 13.97
C GLY A 186 21.53 7.38 12.86
N VAL A 187 20.94 7.44 11.67
CA VAL A 187 21.47 6.82 10.45
C VAL A 187 22.13 7.94 9.66
N ALA A 188 23.47 7.89 9.53
CA ALA A 188 24.16 8.82 8.65
C ALA A 188 23.62 8.67 7.23
N ALA A 189 23.37 9.78 6.53
CA ALA A 189 22.96 9.74 5.14
C ALA A 189 23.97 8.88 4.37
N GLU A 190 23.47 7.90 3.61
CA GLU A 190 24.31 7.12 2.71
C GLU A 190 25.05 8.12 1.80
N PRO A 191 26.39 8.07 1.71
CA PRO A 191 27.12 9.06 0.94
C PRO A 191 26.65 9.01 -0.51
N GLU A 192 26.29 10.17 -1.07
CA GLU A 192 26.03 10.28 -2.51
C GLU A 192 27.18 9.61 -3.26
N PRO A 193 26.89 8.82 -4.32
CA PRO A 193 27.95 8.20 -5.11
C PRO A 193 28.88 9.30 -5.60
N VAL A 194 30.11 9.29 -5.09
CA VAL A 194 31.17 10.20 -5.53
C VAL A 194 31.32 9.96 -7.03
N GLN A 195 30.92 10.95 -7.84
CA GLN A 195 31.15 10.92 -9.28
C GLN A 195 32.66 10.81 -9.49
N VAL A 196 33.14 9.62 -9.85
CA VAL A 196 34.52 9.43 -10.25
C VAL A 196 34.70 10.23 -11.55
N PRO A 197 35.55 11.26 -11.57
CA PRO A 197 35.78 12.01 -12.80
C PRO A 197 36.28 11.04 -13.89
N PRO A 198 35.82 11.20 -15.14
CA PRO A 198 36.22 10.30 -16.22
C PRO A 198 37.75 10.30 -16.35
N PRO A 199 38.36 9.14 -16.67
CA PRO A 199 39.80 9.04 -16.81
C PRO A 199 40.28 10.02 -17.88
N ALA A 200 41.38 10.72 -17.57
CA ALA A 200 42.00 11.68 -18.48
C ALA A 200 42.40 10.96 -19.79
N PRO A 201 42.23 11.60 -20.96
CA PRO A 201 42.58 11.00 -22.23
C PRO A 201 44.08 10.69 -22.30
N GLU A 202 44.42 9.49 -22.76
CA GLU A 202 45.81 9.09 -23.00
C GLU A 202 46.46 10.01 -24.06
N PRO A 203 47.74 10.37 -23.88
CA PRO A 203 48.46 11.15 -24.87
C PRO A 203 48.66 10.34 -26.15
N PRO A 204 48.56 10.99 -27.33
CA PRO A 204 48.71 10.31 -28.61
C PRO A 204 50.15 9.80 -28.84
N PRO A 205 50.31 8.77 -29.70
CA PRO A 205 51.59 8.11 -29.97
C PRO A 205 52.61 9.01 -30.68
#